data_AF-A0A1B7NK91-F1
#
_entry.id   AF-A0A1B7NK91-F1
#
_cell.length_a   1.000
_cell.length_b   1.000
_cell.length_c   1.000
_cell.angle_alpha   90.00
_cell.angle_beta   90.00
_cell.angle_gamma   90.00
#
_symmetry.space_group_name_H-M   'P 1'
#
loop_
_entity.id
_entity.type
_entity.pdbx_description
1 polymer ?
#
loop_
_entity_poly.entity_id
_entity_poly.type
_entity_poly.pdbx_seq_one_letter_code
_entity_poly.pdbx_strand_id
1 'polypeptide(L)' 'MLLKLFQAGRLDTSKLATHRFSFSECEKAYKVFGAASNHNALKVLLNM' A
#
# COMPACT_ATOMS: atom_id res chain seq x y z
N MET A 1 -9.31 5.06 -17.62
CA MET A 1 -10.34 5.91 -16.95
C MET A 1 -9.98 6.25 -15.50
N LEU A 2 -9.44 5.32 -14.71
CA LEU A 2 -9.07 5.54 -13.28
C LEU A 2 -8.07 6.68 -13.06
N LEU A 3 -7.02 6.79 -13.90
CA LEU A 3 -6.05 7.89 -13.81
C LEU A 3 -6.72 9.27 -13.97
N LYS A 4 -7.72 9.39 -14.85
CA LYS A 4 -8.48 10.64 -15.02
C LYS A 4 -9.29 10.98 -13.77
N LEU A 5 -9.85 9.98 -13.08
CA LEU A 5 -10.59 10.18 -11.82
C LEU A 5 -9.66 10.60 -10.69
N PHE A 6 -8.47 9.99 -10.59
CA PHE A 6 -7.43 10.38 -9.63
C PHE A 6 -6.96 11.82 -9.87
N GLN A 7 -6.61 12.16 -11.12
CA GLN A 7 -6.20 13.52 -11.47
C GLN A 7 -7.31 14.55 -11.22
N ALA A 8 -8.58 14.18 -11.43
CA ALA A 8 -9.73 15.02 -11.13
C ALA A 8 -10.12 15.08 -9.64
N GLY A 9 -9.33 14.46 -8.73
CA GLY A 9 -9.59 14.44 -7.28
C GLY A 9 -10.81 13.60 -6.86
N ARG A 10 -11.38 12.82 -7.78
CA ARG A 10 -12.58 11.99 -7.53
C ARG A 10 -12.25 10.58 -7.04
N LEU A 11 -10.97 10.25 -6.96
CA LEU A 11 -10.47 8.99 -6.42
C LEU A 11 -9.38 9.30 -5.40
N ASP A 12 -9.70 9.19 -4.11
CA ASP A 12 -8.73 9.32 -3.03
C ASP A 12 -7.97 8.00 -2.84
N THR A 13 -6.71 7.97 -3.25
CA THR A 13 -5.84 6.79 -3.07
C THR A 13 -4.98 6.86 -1.80
N SER A 14 -5.03 7.98 -1.06
CA SER A 14 -4.13 8.22 0.08
C SER A 14 -4.32 7.17 1.18
N LYS A 15 -5.56 6.69 1.36
CA LYS A 15 -5.95 5.69 2.37
C LYS A 15 -5.74 4.25 1.94
N LEU A 16 -5.40 4.00 0.67
CA LEU A 16 -5.25 2.64 0.17
C LEU A 16 -3.97 2.00 0.71
N ALA A 17 -2.87 2.73 0.73
CA ALA A 17 -1.56 2.25 1.19
C ALA A 17 -1.45 2.30 2.72
N THR A 18 -1.86 1.21 3.37
CA THR A 18 -1.83 1.08 4.84
C THR A 18 -0.44 0.93 5.42
N HIS A 19 0.50 0.33 4.66
CA HIS A 19 1.85 0.05 5.15
C HIS A 19 2.89 0.41 4.10
N ARG A 20 4.02 0.94 4.56
CA ARG A 20 5.15 1.33 3.72
C ARG A 20 6.42 0.73 4.31
N PHE A 21 7.21 0.10 3.45
CA PHE A 21 8.52 -0.45 3.81
C PHE A 21 9.55 0.06 2.82
N SER A 22 10.80 0.15 3.26
CA SER A 22 11.92 0.34 2.36
C SER A 22 12.16 -0.93 1.52
N PHE A 23 12.82 -0.81 0.37
CA PHE A 23 13.14 -1.97 -0.47
C PHE A 23 14.03 -2.98 0.27
N SER A 24 14.92 -2.51 1.16
CA SER A 24 15.74 -3.38 2.02
C SER A 24 14.90 -4.18 3.03
N GLU A 25 13.68 -3.75 3.34
CA GLU A 25 12.72 -4.44 4.22
C GLU A 25 11.72 -5.33 3.44
N CYS A 26 12.00 -5.65 2.18
CA CYS A 26 11.08 -6.41 1.33
C CYS A 26 10.60 -7.73 1.98
N GLU A 27 11.48 -8.50 2.60
CA GLU A 27 11.09 -9.74 3.30
C GLU A 27 10.11 -9.49 4.46
N LYS A 28 10.34 -8.41 5.22
CA LYS A 28 9.45 -8.01 6.32
C LYS A 28 8.10 -7.57 5.79
N ALA A 29 8.08 -6.84 4.67
CA ALA A 29 6.85 -6.45 3.98
C ALA A 29 6.02 -7.66 3.58
N TYR A 30 6.66 -8.71 3.03
CA TYR A 30 5.99 -9.97 2.70
C TYR A 30 5.44 -10.70 3.93
N LYS A 31 6.19 -10.74 5.03
CA LYS A 31 5.71 -11.35 6.30
C LYS A 31 4.47 -10.63 6.84
N VAL A 32 4.50 -9.30 6.88
CA VAL A 32 3.39 -8.47 7.36
C VAL A 32 2.16 -8.63 6.47
N PHE A 33 2.34 -8.66 5.15
CA PHE A 33 1.24 -8.90 4.22
C PHE A 33 0.69 -10.33 4.32
N GLY A 34 1.54 -11.34 4.52
CA GLY A 34 1.13 -12.72 4.76
C GLY A 34 0.26 -12.89 6.00
N ALA A 35 0.45 -12.03 7.01
CA ALA A 35 -0.40 -11.92 8.20
C ALA A 35 -1.31 -10.69 8.15
N ALA A 36 -1.82 -10.31 6.97
CA ALA A 36 -2.59 -9.08 6.75
C ALA A 36 -3.76 -8.89 7.72
N SER A 37 -4.48 -9.97 8.05
CA SER A 37 -5.60 -9.91 9.01
C SER A 37 -5.15 -9.51 10.42
N ASN A 38 -3.92 -9.85 10.82
CA ASN A 38 -3.38 -9.51 12.14
C ASN A 38 -2.80 -8.09 12.16
N HIS A 39 -2.38 -7.60 11.00
CA HIS A 39 -1.74 -6.29 10.86
C HIS A 39 -2.65 -5.22 10.26
N ASN A 40 -3.93 -5.52 10.00
CA ASN A 40 -4.84 -4.64 9.26
C ASN A 40 -4.22 -4.12 7.94
N ALA A 41 -3.44 -4.95 7.27
CA ALA A 41 -2.72 -4.58 6.05
C ALA A 41 -3.63 -4.74 4.83
N LEU A 42 -4.02 -3.63 4.19
CA LEU A 42 -4.83 -3.61 2.98
C LEU A 42 -3.96 -3.55 1.72
N LYS A 43 -2.97 -2.65 1.72
CA LYS A 43 -1.99 -2.49 0.64
C LYS A 43 -0.64 -2.10 1.23
N VAL A 44 0.39 -2.80 0.77
CA VAL A 44 1.78 -2.55 1.13
C VAL A 44 2.48 -1.89 -0.05
N LEU A 45 3.24 -0.83 0.21
CA LEU A 45 4.10 -0.18 -0.78
C LEU A 45 5.56 -0.33 -0.36
N LEU A 46 6.40 -0.68 -1.34
CA LEU A 46 7.84 -0.64 -1.21
C LEU A 46 8.34 0.67 -1.80
N ASN A 47 9.13 1.39 -1.02
CA ASN A 47 9.81 2.60 -1.45
C ASN A 47 11.31 2.30 -1.63
N MET A 48 11.93 2.94 -2.61
CA MET A 48 13.39 2.89 -2.82
C MET A 48 14.12 3.68 -1.73
#